data_AF-A0A5C7SLE4-F1
#
_entry.id   AF-A0A5C7SLE4-F1
#
_cell.length_a   1.000
_cell.length_b   1.000
_cell.length_c   1.000
_cell.angle_alpha   90.00
_cell.angle_beta   90.00
_cell.angle_gamma   90.00
#
_symmetry.space_group_name_H-M   'P 1'
#
loop_
_entity.id
_entity.type
_entity.pdbx_description
1 polymer ?
#
loop_
_entity_poly.entity_id
_entity_poly.type
_entity_poly.pdbx_seq_one_letter_code
_entity_poly.pdbx_strand_id
1 'polypeptide(L)' 'IEEWRIDYNTNRPHTSLNGLTPTEFATRPTQGQNQNRLYL' A
#
# COMPACT_ATOMS: atom_id res chain seq x y z
N ILE A 1 4.71 0.94 19.07
CA ILE A 1 4.69 1.06 17.58
C ILE A 1 5.84 2.00 17.25
N GLU A 2 6.72 1.64 16.32
CA GLU A 2 7.89 2.48 16.06
C GLU A 2 7.47 3.75 15.30
N GLU A 3 7.96 4.91 15.74
CA GLU A 3 7.62 6.22 15.15
C GLU A 3 7.95 6.27 13.65
N TRP A 4 9.10 5.73 13.26
CA TRP A 4 9.52 5.65 11.86
C TRP A 4 8.53 4.85 11.00
N ARG A 5 7.87 3.84 11.58
CA ARG A 5 6.90 3.01 10.87
C ARG A 5 5.59 3.76 10.65
N ILE A 6 5.18 4.60 11.61
CA ILE A 6 4.00 5.45 11.44
C ILE A 6 4.29 6.46 10.33
N ASP A 7 5.40 7.18 10.42
CA ASP A 7 5.77 8.22 9.45
C ASP A 7 5.87 7.68 8.01
N TYR A 8 6.50 6.52 7.85
CA TYR A 8 6.60 5.86 6.55
C TYR A 8 5.23 5.46 5.98
N ASN A 9 4.35 4.92 6.81
CA ASN A 9 3.06 4.40 6.35
C ASN A 9 2.03 5.49 6.08
N THR A 10 2.10 6.63 6.79
CA THR A 10 1.06 7.67 6.73
C THR A 10 1.47 8.96 6.05
N ASN A 11 2.77 9.29 6.01
CA ASN A 11 3.22 10.63 5.59
C ASN A 11 4.14 10.60 4.36
N ARG A 12 4.67 9.43 4.00
CA ARG A 12 5.61 9.30 2.89
C ARG A 12 4.92 8.78 1.63
N PRO A 13 4.65 9.63 0.62
CA PRO A 13 4.19 9.17 -0.68
C PRO A 13 5.32 8.47 -1.43
N HIS A 14 4.98 7.36 -2.10
CA HIS A 14 5.93 6.54 -2.84
C HIS A 14 5.61 6.60 -4.34
N THR A 15 6.60 6.92 -5.17
CA THR A 15 6.45 6.95 -6.64
C THR A 15 6.05 5.59 -7.21
N SER A 16 6.52 4.49 -6.62
CA SER A 16 6.12 3.11 -6.95
C SER A 16 4.64 2.82 -6.67
N LEU A 17 4.03 3.57 -5.74
CA LEU A 17 2.60 3.51 -5.43
C LEU A 17 1.83 4.63 -6.14
N ASN A 18 2.37 5.18 -7.23
CA ASN A 18 1.79 6.30 -7.96
C ASN A 18 1.63 7.57 -7.09
N GLY A 19 2.60 7.81 -6.20
CA GLY A 19 2.61 8.98 -5.32
C GLY A 19 1.77 8.83 -4.04
N LEU A 20 1.38 7.61 -3.68
CA LEU A 20 0.57 7.35 -2.48
C LEU A 20 1.41 6.86 -1.31
N THR A 21 0.91 7.07 -0.12
CA THR A 21 1.39 6.40 1.08
C THR A 21 0.99 4.92 1.09
N PRO A 22 1.72 4.06 1.82
CA PRO A 22 1.35 2.66 1.97
C PRO A 22 -0.08 2.48 2.51
N THR A 23 -0.50 3.31 3.46
CA THR A 23 -1.87 3.27 4.01
C THR A 23 -2.91 3.64 2.97
N GLU A 24 -2.69 4.70 2.18
CA GLU A 24 -3.62 5.08 1.10
C GLU A 24 -3.73 3.99 0.04
N PHE A 25 -2.61 3.37 -0.34
CA PHE A 25 -2.61 2.27 -1.29
C PHE A 25 -3.38 1.05 -0.76
N ALA A 26 -3.18 0.68 0.51
CA ALA A 26 -3.88 -0.44 1.15
C ALA A 26 -5.38 -0.19 1.36
N THR A 27 -5.78 1.08 1.51
CA THR A 27 -7.20 1.48 1.71
C THR A 27 -7.97 1.52 0.39
N ARG A 28 -7.30 1.42 -0.77
CA ARG A 28 -7.99 1.40 -2.05
C ARG A 28 -8.89 0.16 -2.15
N PRO A 29 -10.15 0.33 -2.58
CA PRO A 29 -11.02 -0.82 -2.81
C PRO A 29 -10.34 -1.73 -3.82
N THR A 30 -10.10 -2.98 -3.43
CA THR A 30 -9.58 -4.04 -4.30
C THR A 30 -10.64 -4.46 -5.31
N GLN A 31 -11.20 -3.52 -6.05
CA GLN A 31 -12.21 -3.77 -7.07
C GLN A 31 -11.49 -4.30 -8.32
N GLY A 32 -11.07 -5.57 -8.26
CA GLY A 32 -10.45 -6.27 -9.39
C GLY A 32 -9.09 -6.91 -9.13
N GLN A 33 -8.57 -6.92 -7.90
CA GLN A 33 -7.45 -7.81 -7.57
C GLN A 33 -7.98 -9.24 -7.46
N ASN A 34 -8.21 -9.87 -8.62
CA ASN A 34 -8.27 -11.31 -8.73
C ASN A 34 -7.02 -11.84 -8.05
N GLN A 35 -7.19 -12.42 -6.86
CA GLN A 35 -6.15 -13.16 -6.16
C GLN A 35 -5.88 -14.43 -6.96
N ASN A 36 -5.27 -14.30 -8.14
CA ASN A 36 -4.66 -15.42 -8.85
C ASN A 36 -3.35 -15.78 -8.15
N ARG A 37 -3.46 -16.10 -6.86
CA ARG A 37 -2.40 -16.70 -6.04
C ARG A 37 -2.47 -18.21 -6.23
N LEU A 38 -2.20 -18.67 -7.44
CA LEU A 38 -1.75 -20.05 -7.66
C LEU A 38 -1.06 -20.14 -9.02
N TYR A 39 0.25 -19.96 -9.04
CA TYR A 39 1.07 -20.45 -10.14
C TYR A 39 1.22 -21.97 -9.96
N LEU A 40 0.82 -22.73 -10.98
CA LEU A 40 1.11 -24.17 -11.19
C LEU A 40 2.61 -24.40 -11.39
#